data_AF-C3N0X4-F1
#
_entry.id   AF-C3N0X4-F1
#
_cell.length_a   1.000
_cell.length_b   1.000
_cell.length_c   1.000
_cell.angle_alpha   90.00
_cell.angle_beta   90.00
_cell.angle_gamma   90.00
#
_symmetry.space_group_name_H-M   'P 1'
#
loop_
_entity.id
_entity.type
_entity.pdbx_description
1 polymer ?
#
loop_
_entity_poly.entity_id
_entity_poly.type
_entity_poly.pdbx_seq_one_letter_code
_entity_poly.pdbx_strand_id
1 'polypeptide(L)'
;MNGKKRLSFSKWLGLALLFIGLPIAIAFILSFSITYYLLHNLTLANILIIVIPLAVFATSSSYFDRYLRSNGLISPFMKKVTITILPDSGQPIDERYIKGFEANLKFAKGEEYIKQLAIIGMMYLQNAVAYDNKDLYLRAKEYLSRAEEAMEGKSVSFETKALVENLKSKIETYKYRFGER
;
A
#
# COMPACT_ATOMS: atom_id res chain seq x y z
N MET A 1 10.05 1.13 15.24
CA MET A 1 9.24 -0.09 15.02
C MET A 1 7.85 0.03 15.68
N ASN A 2 6.85 0.56 14.98
CA ASN A 2 5.47 0.22 15.32
C ASN A 2 5.16 -1.10 14.60
N GLY A 3 5.35 -2.21 15.32
CA GLY A 3 5.13 -3.55 14.79
C GLY A 3 3.72 -3.68 14.23
N LYS A 4 3.59 -3.97 12.93
CA LYS A 4 2.30 -4.21 12.29
C LYS A 4 1.57 -5.31 13.05
N LYS A 5 0.51 -4.95 13.77
CA LYS A 5 -0.19 -5.85 14.68
C LYS A 5 -1.24 -6.61 13.86
N ARG A 6 -1.06 -7.93 13.75
CA ARG A 6 -2.08 -8.79 13.12
C ARG A 6 -3.34 -8.73 13.97
N LEU A 7 -4.45 -8.37 13.36
CA LEU A 7 -5.71 -8.32 14.07
C LEU A 7 -6.20 -9.74 14.39
N SER A 8 -6.71 -9.94 15.60
CA SER A 8 -7.50 -11.15 15.88
C SER A 8 -8.77 -11.11 15.03
N PHE A 9 -9.25 -12.29 14.63
CA PHE A 9 -10.45 -12.40 13.80
C PHE A 9 -11.65 -11.68 14.43
N SER A 10 -11.84 -11.79 15.75
CA SER A 10 -12.91 -11.11 16.49
C SER A 10 -12.85 -9.59 16.38
N LYS A 11 -11.66 -8.99 16.53
CA LYS A 11 -11.48 -7.54 16.40
C LYS A 11 -11.67 -7.10 14.95
N TRP A 12 -11.25 -7.94 14.00
CA TRP A 12 -11.38 -7.63 12.58
C TRP A 12 -12.84 -7.68 12.17
N LEU A 13 -13.57 -8.69 12.63
CA LEU A 13 -15.00 -8.85 12.41
C LEU A 13 -15.78 -7.68 13.01
N GLY A 14 -15.44 -7.25 14.23
CA GLY A 14 -16.06 -6.07 14.85
C GLY A 14 -15.85 -4.80 14.03
N LEU A 15 -14.62 -4.54 13.57
CA LEU A 15 -14.35 -3.39 12.70
C LEU A 15 -15.01 -3.54 11.33
N ALA A 16 -15.02 -4.73 10.73
CA ALA A 16 -15.68 -4.97 9.46
C ALA A 16 -17.19 -4.77 9.57
N LEU A 17 -17.82 -5.21 10.66
CA LEU A 17 -19.24 -4.93 10.92
C LEU A 17 -19.50 -3.42 11.05
N LEU A 18 -18.62 -2.68 11.71
CA LEU A 18 -18.78 -1.23 11.88
C LEU A 18 -18.57 -0.45 10.56
N PHE A 19 -17.55 -0.80 9.78
CA PHE A 19 -17.19 -0.09 8.55
C PHE A 19 -17.95 -0.56 7.31
N ILE A 20 -18.40 -1.81 7.27
CA ILE A 20 -19.01 -2.46 6.09
C ILE A 20 -20.44 -2.87 6.42
N GLY A 21 -20.63 -3.67 7.48
CA GLY A 21 -21.95 -4.24 7.81
C GLY A 21 -23.01 -3.18 8.09
N LEU A 22 -22.70 -2.20 8.94
CA LEU A 22 -23.63 -1.17 9.37
C LEU A 22 -24.02 -0.23 8.20
N PRO A 23 -23.08 0.31 7.39
CA PRO A 23 -23.45 1.10 6.21
C PRO A 23 -24.30 0.33 5.19
N ILE A 24 -24.03 -0.96 4.97
CA ILE A 24 -24.81 -1.77 4.05
C ILE A 24 -26.22 -2.01 4.57
N ALA A 25 -26.38 -2.32 5.85
CA ALA A 25 -27.68 -2.50 6.46
C ALA A 25 -28.53 -1.23 6.33
N ILE A 26 -27.95 -0.06 6.61
CA ILE A 26 -28.61 1.24 6.45
C ILE A 26 -28.99 1.47 4.98
N ALA A 27 -28.04 1.27 4.06
CA ALA A 27 -28.26 1.46 2.63
C ALA A 27 -29.35 0.53 2.08
N PHE A 28 -29.40 -0.71 2.56
CA PHE A 28 -30.43 -1.68 2.18
C PHE A 28 -31.81 -1.27 2.70
N ILE A 29 -31.94 -0.87 3.97
CA ILE A 29 -33.21 -0.44 4.56
C ILE A 29 -33.74 0.83 3.86
N LEU A 30 -32.85 1.81 3.62
CA LEU A 30 -33.21 3.05 2.94
C LEU A 30 -33.59 2.80 1.48
N SER A 31 -32.79 1.99 0.77
CA SER A 31 -33.09 1.65 -0.62
C SER A 31 -34.42 0.91 -0.72
N PHE A 32 -34.66 -0.09 0.14
CA PHE A 32 -35.94 -0.80 0.17
C PHE A 32 -37.11 0.16 0.43
N SER A 33 -37.01 1.04 1.43
CA SER A 33 -38.07 1.98 1.80
C SER A 33 -38.36 3.00 0.69
N ILE A 34 -37.34 3.68 0.16
CA ILE A 34 -37.52 4.67 -0.90
C ILE A 34 -38.10 4.02 -2.14
N THR A 35 -37.63 2.83 -2.46
CA THR A 35 -38.00 2.20 -3.71
C THR A 35 -39.42 1.63 -3.68
N TYR A 36 -39.82 1.04 -2.55
CA TYR A 36 -41.15 0.47 -2.38
C TYR A 36 -42.25 1.54 -2.26
N TYR A 37 -41.95 2.70 -1.66
CA TYR A 37 -42.95 3.75 -1.42
C TYR A 37 -42.96 4.89 -2.43
N LEU A 38 -41.83 5.17 -3.12
CA LEU A 38 -41.71 6.34 -4.01
C LEU A 38 -41.66 5.98 -5.50
N LEU A 39 -41.13 4.82 -5.87
CA LEU A 39 -41.00 4.42 -7.27
C LEU A 39 -42.20 3.59 -7.75
N HIS A 40 -42.93 4.12 -8.73
CA HIS A 40 -44.03 3.41 -9.39
C HIS A 40 -43.55 2.41 -10.45
N ASN A 41 -42.23 2.37 -10.75
CA ASN A 41 -41.64 1.47 -11.72
C ASN A 41 -40.91 0.32 -11.01
N LEU A 42 -41.53 -0.86 -11.02
CA LEU A 42 -41.03 -2.08 -10.38
C LEU A 42 -39.65 -2.53 -10.87
N THR A 43 -39.32 -2.25 -12.13
CA THR A 43 -38.04 -2.68 -12.74
C THR A 43 -36.89 -1.80 -12.25
N LEU A 44 -37.06 -0.48 -12.35
CA LEU A 44 -36.08 0.48 -11.83
C LEU A 44 -35.90 0.30 -10.33
N ALA A 45 -36.99 -0.04 -9.65
CA ALA A 45 -36.99 -0.30 -8.23
C ALA A 45 -36.06 -1.46 -7.82
N ASN A 46 -36.28 -2.63 -8.39
CA ASN A 46 -35.48 -3.81 -8.08
C ASN A 46 -33.99 -3.61 -8.41
N ILE A 47 -33.69 -2.86 -9.47
CA ILE A 47 -32.30 -2.51 -9.82
C ILE A 47 -31.67 -1.65 -8.73
N LEU A 48 -32.34 -0.60 -8.26
CA LEU A 48 -31.80 0.30 -7.23
C LEU A 48 -31.63 -0.37 -5.86
N ILE A 49 -32.54 -1.27 -5.49
CA ILE A 49 -32.43 -2.10 -4.28
C ILE A 49 -31.15 -2.92 -4.27
N ILE A 50 -30.66 -3.34 -5.44
CA ILE A 50 -29.44 -4.16 -5.56
C ILE A 50 -28.20 -3.27 -5.71
N VAL A 51 -28.26 -2.27 -6.59
CA VAL A 51 -27.10 -1.44 -6.96
C VAL A 51 -26.62 -0.56 -5.80
N ILE A 52 -27.54 0.01 -5.01
CA ILE A 52 -27.18 0.92 -3.91
C ILE A 52 -26.36 0.20 -2.82
N PRO A 53 -26.80 -0.94 -2.25
CA PRO A 53 -25.99 -1.71 -1.30
C PRO A 53 -24.65 -2.18 -1.87
N LEU A 54 -24.60 -2.55 -3.15
CA LEU A 54 -23.35 -2.95 -3.82
C LEU A 54 -22.34 -1.80 -3.89
N ALA A 55 -22.79 -0.61 -4.29
CA ALA A 55 -21.93 0.58 -4.33
C ALA A 55 -21.42 0.97 -2.94
N VAL A 56 -22.29 0.88 -1.93
CA VAL A 56 -21.92 1.12 -0.52
C VAL A 56 -20.92 0.07 -0.04
N PHE A 57 -21.14 -1.22 -0.33
CA PHE A 57 -20.18 -2.29 0.01
C PHE A 57 -18.79 -2.02 -0.59
N ALA A 58 -18.72 -1.66 -1.87
CA ALA A 58 -17.44 -1.38 -2.53
C ALA A 58 -16.72 -0.19 -1.89
N THR A 59 -17.45 0.89 -1.65
CA THR A 59 -16.92 2.11 -1.04
C THR A 59 -16.45 1.87 0.39
N SER A 60 -17.30 1.25 1.23
CA SER A 60 -16.98 0.86 2.60
C SER A 60 -15.78 -0.07 2.68
N SER A 61 -15.69 -1.06 1.80
CA SER A 61 -14.55 -1.98 1.74
C SER A 61 -13.25 -1.25 1.42
N SER A 62 -13.28 -0.29 0.50
CA SER A 62 -12.12 0.56 0.18
C SER A 62 -11.70 1.42 1.37
N TYR A 63 -12.65 2.04 2.08
CA TYR A 63 -12.35 2.80 3.30
C TYR A 63 -11.79 1.93 4.42
N PHE A 64 -12.34 0.72 4.58
CA PHE A 64 -11.87 -0.23 5.59
C PHE A 64 -10.45 -0.71 5.31
N ASP A 65 -10.11 -1.08 4.07
CA ASP A 65 -8.74 -1.45 3.70
C ASP A 65 -7.76 -0.29 3.97
N ARG A 66 -8.17 0.94 3.61
CA ARG A 66 -7.38 2.14 3.86
C ARG A 66 -7.17 2.38 5.35
N TYR A 67 -8.20 2.23 6.17
CA TYR A 67 -8.12 2.35 7.63
C TYR A 67 -7.17 1.32 8.24
N LEU A 68 -7.22 0.07 7.77
CA LEU A 68 -6.31 -0.97 8.23
C LEU A 68 -4.85 -0.61 7.88
N ARG A 69 -4.58 -0.19 6.65
CA ARG A 69 -3.23 0.21 6.21
C ARG A 69 -2.69 1.42 6.95
N SER A 70 -3.50 2.47 7.13
CA SER A 70 -3.06 3.71 7.80
C SER A 70 -2.73 3.50 9.28
N ASN A 71 -3.37 2.53 9.93
CA ASN A 71 -3.11 2.17 11.32
C ASN A 71 -2.11 1.01 11.48
N GLY A 72 -1.48 0.56 10.39
CA GLY A 72 -0.51 -0.55 10.42
C GLY A 72 -1.12 -1.90 10.82
N LEU A 73 -2.43 -2.07 10.65
CA LEU A 73 -3.19 -3.26 11.00
C LEU A 73 -3.22 -4.24 9.83
N ILE A 74 -2.92 -5.52 10.09
CA ILE A 74 -2.97 -6.56 9.07
C ILE A 74 -4.23 -7.39 9.27
N SER A 75 -5.07 -7.44 8.25
CA SER A 75 -6.27 -8.29 8.24
C SER A 75 -5.90 -9.78 8.35
N PRO A 76 -6.74 -10.62 8.98
CA PRO A 76 -6.50 -12.06 9.04
C PRO A 76 -6.41 -12.71 7.64
N PHE A 77 -7.05 -12.09 6.65
CA PHE A 77 -7.15 -12.53 5.26
C PHE A 77 -6.11 -11.90 4.31
N MET A 78 -5.38 -10.88 4.78
CA MET A 78 -4.25 -10.34 4.01
C MET A 78 -3.12 -11.37 4.02
N LYS A 79 -2.79 -11.94 2.85
CA LYS A 79 -1.54 -12.70 2.68
C LYS A 79 -0.38 -11.76 2.99
N LYS A 80 0.40 -12.10 4.01
CA LYS A 80 1.63 -11.40 4.35
C LYS A 80 2.64 -11.71 3.24
N VAL A 81 2.65 -10.92 2.18
CA VAL A 81 3.72 -10.98 1.17
C VAL A 81 4.93 -10.29 1.81
N THR A 82 5.64 -11.01 2.67
CA THR A 82 7.00 -10.63 3.07
C THR A 82 7.89 -10.94 1.88
N ILE A 83 8.00 -9.99 0.95
CA ILE A 83 9.10 -10.04 -0.01
C ILE A 83 10.35 -9.76 0.79
N THR A 84 11.27 -10.73 0.81
CA THR A 84 12.60 -10.50 1.35
C THR A 84 13.30 -9.55 0.40
N ILE A 85 13.36 -8.27 0.78
CA ILE A 85 14.09 -7.26 0.03
C ILE A 85 15.58 -7.48 0.33
N LEU A 86 16.22 -8.33 -0.46
CA LEU A 86 17.63 -8.63 -0.39
C LEU A 86 18.19 -8.50 -1.82
N PRO A 87 18.88 -7.39 -2.14
CA PRO A 87 19.50 -7.23 -3.45
C PRO A 87 20.43 -8.39 -3.80
N ASP A 88 21.08 -8.95 -2.79
CA ASP A 88 22.04 -10.06 -2.92
C ASP A 88 21.37 -11.42 -3.16
N SER A 89 20.03 -11.52 -3.00
CA SER A 89 19.32 -12.80 -3.19
C SER A 89 19.27 -13.25 -4.65
N GLY A 90 19.49 -12.33 -5.59
CA GLY A 90 19.33 -12.59 -7.03
C GLY A 90 17.89 -12.92 -7.45
N GLN A 91 16.92 -12.91 -6.54
CA GLN A 91 15.52 -13.17 -6.85
C GLN A 91 14.84 -11.87 -7.28
N PRO A 92 14.27 -11.79 -8.49
CA PRO A 92 13.56 -10.60 -8.91
C PRO A 92 12.21 -10.46 -8.20
N ILE A 93 11.76 -9.22 -8.07
CA ILE A 93 10.46 -8.81 -7.57
C ILE A 93 9.56 -8.48 -8.76
N ASP A 94 8.32 -8.96 -8.74
CA ASP A 94 7.32 -8.66 -9.77
C ASP A 94 7.13 -7.14 -9.92
N GLU A 95 7.26 -6.62 -11.14
CA GLU A 95 7.11 -5.21 -11.46
C GLU A 95 5.72 -4.67 -11.11
N ARG A 96 4.67 -5.50 -11.19
CA ARG A 96 3.30 -5.11 -10.78
C ARG A 96 3.25 -4.77 -9.29
N TYR A 97 4.06 -5.45 -8.49
CA TYR A 97 4.16 -5.19 -7.06
C TYR A 97 4.86 -3.85 -6.81
N ILE A 98 5.98 -3.59 -7.49
CA ILE A 98 6.70 -2.31 -7.39
C ILE A 98 5.80 -1.13 -7.79
N LYS A 99 5.08 -1.25 -8.91
CA LYS A 99 4.11 -0.23 -9.36
C LYS A 99 3.01 0.04 -8.33
N GLY A 100 2.59 -1.00 -7.59
CA GLY A 100 1.66 -0.83 -6.47
C GLY A 100 2.23 0.03 -5.34
N PHE A 101 3.51 -0.11 -5.02
CA PHE A 101 4.19 0.75 -4.05
C PHE A 101 4.35 2.19 -4.55
N GLU A 102 4.71 2.36 -5.82
CA GLU A 102 4.81 3.69 -6.45
C GLU A 102 3.46 4.42 -6.45
N ALA A 103 2.38 3.72 -6.78
CA ALA A 103 1.03 4.27 -6.73
C ALA A 103 0.61 4.70 -5.31
N ASN A 104 1.19 4.07 -4.28
CA ASN A 104 0.93 4.39 -2.88
C ASN A 104 1.76 5.59 -2.38
N LEU A 105 2.86 5.96 -3.03
CA LEU A 105 3.71 7.09 -2.61
C LEU A 105 2.93 8.40 -2.51
N LYS A 106 1.97 8.65 -3.42
CA LYS A 106 1.14 9.86 -3.42
C LYS A 106 0.31 10.04 -2.14
N PHE A 107 0.14 8.97 -1.36
CA PHE A 107 -0.60 8.97 -0.10
C PHE A 107 0.31 9.02 1.13
N ALA A 108 1.60 8.72 0.97
CA ALA A 108 2.55 8.77 2.07
C ALA A 108 2.96 10.22 2.35
N LYS A 109 3.08 10.57 3.64
CA LYS A 109 3.45 11.92 4.10
C LYS A 109 4.51 11.83 5.19
N GLY A 110 5.32 12.89 5.29
CA GLY A 110 6.35 13.01 6.31
C GLY A 110 7.35 11.86 6.24
N GLU A 111 7.60 11.22 7.38
CA GLU A 111 8.59 10.16 7.49
C GLU A 111 8.22 8.87 6.74
N GLU A 112 6.93 8.54 6.65
CA GLU A 112 6.48 7.35 5.92
C GLU A 112 6.77 7.46 4.41
N TYR A 113 6.75 8.68 3.87
CA TYR A 113 7.13 8.92 2.48
C TYR A 113 8.60 8.56 2.23
N ILE A 114 9.49 8.97 3.14
CA ILE A 114 10.93 8.68 3.06
C ILE A 114 11.18 7.16 3.13
N LYS A 115 10.52 6.47 4.07
CA LYS A 115 10.61 5.00 4.18
C LYS A 115 10.18 4.31 2.89
N GLN A 116 9.07 4.74 2.30
CA GLN A 116 8.57 4.13 1.07
C GLN A 116 9.50 4.38 -0.12
N LEU A 117 10.07 5.57 -0.26
CA LEU A 117 11.06 5.86 -1.30
C LEU A 117 12.24 4.90 -1.22
N ALA A 118 12.82 4.72 -0.03
CA ALA A 118 13.98 3.86 0.11
C ALA A 118 13.64 2.35 0.01
N ILE A 119 12.43 1.94 0.40
CA ILE A 119 11.93 0.58 0.13
C ILE A 119 11.81 0.33 -1.39
N ILE A 120 11.23 1.27 -2.14
CA ILE A 120 11.08 1.16 -3.60
C ILE A 120 12.46 1.15 -4.27
N GLY A 121 13.38 2.02 -3.83
CA GLY A 121 14.76 2.03 -4.30
C GLY A 121 15.45 0.67 -4.12
N MET A 122 15.28 0.03 -2.95
CA MET A 122 15.83 -1.31 -2.71
C MET A 122 15.20 -2.37 -3.62
N MET A 123 13.89 -2.30 -3.91
CA MET A 123 13.24 -3.23 -4.84
C MET A 123 13.79 -3.09 -6.27
N TYR A 124 13.96 -1.86 -6.74
CA TYR A 124 14.58 -1.60 -8.03
C TYR A 124 16.03 -2.07 -8.09
N LEU A 125 16.81 -1.87 -7.02
CA LEU A 125 18.18 -2.36 -6.93
C LEU A 125 18.24 -3.88 -6.99
N GLN A 126 17.34 -4.57 -6.28
CA GLN A 126 17.25 -6.03 -6.34
C GLN A 126 16.93 -6.53 -7.74
N ASN A 127 16.00 -5.89 -8.45
CA ASN A 127 15.72 -6.25 -9.85
C ASN A 127 16.88 -5.90 -10.79
N ALA A 128 17.60 -4.80 -10.53
CA ALA A 128 18.80 -4.45 -11.29
C ALA A 128 19.86 -5.54 -11.17
N VAL A 129 20.11 -6.04 -9.97
CA VAL A 129 21.06 -7.12 -9.68
C VAL A 129 20.60 -8.46 -10.28
N ALA A 130 19.32 -8.79 -10.18
CA ALA A 130 18.76 -10.04 -10.70
C ALA A 130 18.76 -10.10 -12.23
N TYR A 131 18.47 -8.98 -12.90
CA TYR A 131 18.39 -8.90 -14.37
C TYR A 131 19.63 -8.31 -15.04
N ASP A 132 20.66 -7.95 -14.26
CA ASP A 132 21.84 -7.22 -14.74
C ASP A 132 21.47 -5.95 -15.56
N ASN A 133 20.49 -5.19 -15.06
CA ASN A 133 19.89 -4.08 -15.79
C ASN A 133 20.26 -2.72 -15.17
N LYS A 134 21.02 -1.92 -15.94
CA LYS A 134 21.48 -0.58 -15.54
C LYS A 134 20.35 0.44 -15.36
N ASP A 135 19.28 0.38 -16.13
CA ASP A 135 18.17 1.34 -16.02
C ASP A 135 17.45 1.19 -14.67
N LEU A 136 17.29 -0.05 -14.20
CA LEU A 136 16.72 -0.33 -12.89
C LEU A 136 17.65 0.14 -11.76
N TYR A 137 18.97 0.04 -11.95
CA TYR A 137 19.96 0.60 -11.03
C TYR A 137 19.87 2.13 -10.96
N LEU A 138 19.74 2.81 -12.11
CA LEU A 138 19.57 4.26 -12.15
C LEU A 138 18.26 4.70 -11.48
N ARG A 139 17.17 3.95 -11.65
CA ARG A 139 15.92 4.19 -10.90
C ARG A 139 16.12 4.05 -9.39
N ALA A 140 16.85 3.03 -8.95
CA ALA A 140 17.15 2.87 -7.52
C ALA A 140 17.88 4.09 -6.95
N LYS A 141 18.84 4.65 -7.71
CA LYS A 141 19.54 5.90 -7.37
C LYS A 141 18.61 7.11 -7.33
N GLU A 142 17.69 7.23 -8.28
CA GLU A 142 16.70 8.32 -8.29
C GLU A 142 15.84 8.28 -7.01
N TYR A 143 15.38 7.09 -6.61
CA TYR A 143 14.64 6.91 -5.37
C TYR A 143 15.46 7.21 -4.12
N LEU A 144 16.76 6.88 -4.11
CA LEU A 144 17.68 7.28 -3.04
C LEU A 144 17.80 8.81 -2.95
N SER A 145 18.05 9.48 -4.07
CA SER A 145 18.21 10.94 -4.11
C SER A 145 16.95 11.66 -3.60
N ARG A 146 15.76 11.21 -4.02
CA ARG A 146 14.48 11.73 -3.52
C ARG A 146 14.28 11.48 -2.02
N ALA A 147 14.79 10.37 -1.50
CA ALA A 147 14.71 10.06 -0.07
C ALA A 147 15.64 10.97 0.74
N GLU A 148 16.88 11.18 0.28
CA GLU A 148 17.85 12.09 0.89
C GLU A 148 17.34 13.54 0.89
N GLU A 149 16.81 14.03 -0.25
CA GLU A 149 16.19 15.36 -0.35
C GLU A 149 15.00 15.50 0.61
N ALA A 150 14.15 14.47 0.69
CA ALA A 150 12.99 14.50 1.59
C ALA A 150 13.38 14.46 3.09
N MET A 151 14.58 13.97 3.42
CA MET A 151 15.19 14.00 4.75
C MET A 151 15.84 15.34 5.09
N GLU A 152 16.29 16.09 4.10
CA GLU A 152 17.02 17.34 4.30
C GLU A 152 16.16 18.36 5.07
N GLY A 153 16.73 18.92 6.15
CA GLY A 153 16.04 19.88 7.01
C GLY A 153 14.91 19.31 7.90
N LYS A 154 14.73 17.98 7.98
CA LYS A 154 13.72 17.35 8.85
C LYS A 154 14.37 16.48 9.94
N SER A 155 13.76 16.49 11.13
CA SER A 155 14.07 15.50 12.16
C SER A 155 13.42 14.17 11.77
N VAL A 156 14.26 13.20 11.40
CA VAL A 156 13.86 11.87 10.91
C VAL A 156 14.33 10.83 11.92
N SER A 157 13.54 9.78 12.18
CA SER A 157 13.94 8.77 13.17
C SER A 157 15.16 7.98 12.70
N PHE A 158 15.89 7.45 13.68
CA PHE A 158 17.05 6.59 13.45
C PHE A 158 16.74 5.42 12.52
N GLU A 159 15.55 4.81 12.64
CA GLU A 159 15.12 3.68 11.81
C GLU A 159 15.02 4.07 10.33
N THR A 160 14.44 5.23 10.03
CA THR A 160 14.32 5.73 8.65
C THR A 160 15.67 6.10 8.07
N LYS A 161 16.51 6.77 8.86
CA LYS A 161 17.87 7.13 8.46
C LYS A 161 18.71 5.88 8.13
N ALA A 162 18.66 4.86 8.99
CA ALA A 162 19.35 3.60 8.75
C ALA A 162 18.85 2.89 7.47
N LEU A 163 17.56 3.00 7.14
CA LEU A 163 17.00 2.41 5.91
C LEU A 163 17.54 3.10 4.65
N VAL A 164 17.61 4.43 4.66
CA VAL A 164 18.20 5.22 3.56
C VAL A 164 19.70 4.97 3.43
N GLU A 165 20.43 4.95 4.55
CA GLU A 165 21.87 4.64 4.57
C GLU A 165 22.16 3.21 4.08
N ASN A 166 21.31 2.24 4.42
CA ASN A 166 21.42 0.87 3.90
C ASN A 166 21.25 0.83 2.38
N LEU A 167 20.24 1.53 1.83
CA LEU A 167 20.07 1.64 0.39
C LEU A 167 21.29 2.27 -0.27
N LYS A 168 21.81 3.37 0.30
CA LYS A 168 23.03 4.04 -0.17
C LYS A 168 24.23 3.11 -0.20
N SER A 169 24.47 2.39 0.90
CA SER A 169 25.56 1.41 1.00
C SER A 169 25.44 0.31 -0.06
N LYS A 170 24.23 -0.22 -0.29
CA LYS A 170 23.99 -1.24 -1.30
C LYS A 170 24.18 -0.70 -2.73
N ILE A 171 23.71 0.50 -3.03
CA ILE A 171 23.94 1.16 -4.33
C ILE A 171 25.43 1.32 -4.60
N GLU A 172 26.21 1.74 -3.60
CA GLU A 172 27.66 1.89 -3.72
C GLU A 172 28.35 0.54 -3.95
N THR A 173 27.89 -0.51 -3.26
CA THR A 173 28.40 -1.88 -3.44
C THR A 173 28.28 -2.36 -4.90
N TYR A 174 27.19 -1.98 -5.57
CA TYR A 174 26.91 -2.39 -6.96
C TYR A 174 27.35 -1.36 -8.02
N LYS A 175 27.94 -0.24 -7.62
CA LYS A 175 28.34 0.87 -8.52
C LYS A 175 29.20 0.41 -9.69
N TYR A 176 30.23 -0.39 -9.41
CA TYR A 176 31.15 -0.91 -10.43
C TYR A 176 30.49 -1.89 -11.40
N ARG A 177 29.53 -2.68 -10.90
CA ARG A 177 28.81 -3.67 -11.73
C ARG A 177 28.03 -3.01 -12.86
N PHE A 178 27.48 -1.82 -12.61
CA PHE A 178 26.69 -1.07 -13.59
C PHE A 178 27.49 0.04 -14.31
N GLY A 179 28.82 0.01 -14.18
CA GLY A 179 29.74 0.87 -14.93
C GLY A 179 29.76 2.33 -14.47
N GLU A 180 29.47 2.60 -13.20
CA GLU A 180 29.68 3.93 -12.62
C GLU A 180 31.06 4.03 -11.96
N ARG A 181 31.73 5.16 -12.18
CA ARG A 181 33.04 5.51 -11.63
C ARG A 181 32.90 6.70 -10.68
#